data_AF-A0A3Q0E6X3-F1
#
_entry.id   AF-A0A3Q0E6X3-F1
#
_cell.length_a   1.000
_cell.length_b   1.000
_cell.length_c   1.000
_cell.angle_alpha   90.00
_cell.angle_beta   90.00
_cell.angle_gamma   90.00
#
_symmetry.space_group_name_H-M   'P 1'
#
loop_
_entity.id
_entity.type
_entity.pdbx_description
1 polymer ?
#
loop_
_entity_poly.entity_id
_entity_poly.type
_entity_poly.pdbx_seq_one_letter_code
_entity_poly.pdbx_strand_id
1 'polypeptide(L)'
;MDIYGKDGGEFRADIVTQRVQAISDSRDPVDSVPPMKSGCNRLLKSDCEANGDAVVIYEKSSSFRHPSPVWYDYREMLHNATFCLVPRGRRLGSFRFLEALQAACVPVMLSNGWELPFSEVINWNQAAVIGDERLLLQIPSTIRSIHQDKILALRQQTQFLWEAYFSSVEKIVLTTLEIIQDRIFKHISRNSLIWNKHPGGLFVLPQYSSYLGDFPYYYANLGLKPPSKFTAVIHAVTPLVSQSQPVLKLLVAAAKSQYCAQIIVLWNCDKPLPAKHRWPATAVPVIVIEGESKVMSSRFLPYDNIVTDAVLSLDEDTVLSTTEVDFAFTVWQSFPERIVGYPARSHFWDNAKERWGYTSKWTNDYSMVLTGAAIYHKYYHYLYSHYLPASLKNMVDQLANCEDILMNFLVSAVTKLPPIKVTQKKQYKETMMGQ
;
A
#
# COMPACT_ATOMS: atom_id res chain seq x y z
N MET A 1 -11.58 -25.65 40.60
CA MET A 1 -11.31 -27.09 40.45
C MET A 1 -10.26 -27.19 39.36
N ASP A 2 -8.99 -27.22 39.78
CA ASP A 2 -7.81 -27.31 38.92
C ASP A 2 -7.69 -28.70 38.30
N ILE A 3 -7.36 -28.78 37.01
CA ILE A 3 -6.51 -29.85 36.46
C ILE A 3 -5.66 -29.25 35.33
N TYR A 4 -4.36 -29.14 35.60
CA TYR A 4 -3.29 -28.89 34.63
C TYR A 4 -3.11 -30.10 33.69
N GLY A 5 -2.98 -29.85 32.40
CA GLY A 5 -2.48 -30.79 31.39
C GLY A 5 -1.59 -30.05 30.40
N LYS A 6 -0.27 -30.19 30.57
CA LYS A 6 0.75 -29.75 29.61
C LYS A 6 0.55 -30.54 28.31
N ASP A 7 0.59 -29.87 27.17
CA ASP A 7 1.28 -30.34 25.97
C ASP A 7 1.52 -29.17 25.02
N GLY A 8 2.80 -28.77 24.90
CA GLY A 8 3.30 -27.87 23.89
C GLY A 8 3.82 -28.68 22.71
N GLY A 9 3.21 -28.51 21.55
CA GLY A 9 3.67 -29.06 20.27
C GLY A 9 4.13 -27.93 19.36
N GLU A 10 5.43 -27.63 19.39
CA GLU A 10 6.09 -26.69 18.48
C GLU A 10 6.49 -27.46 17.21
N PHE A 11 5.91 -27.09 16.06
CA PHE A 11 6.31 -27.64 14.75
C PHE A 11 7.71 -27.10 14.39
N ARG A 12 8.73 -27.92 14.62
CA ARG A 12 10.09 -27.73 14.06
C ARG A 12 10.21 -28.48 12.74
N ALA A 13 10.52 -27.76 11.67
CA ALA A 13 11.03 -28.34 10.44
C ALA A 13 12.55 -28.57 10.61
N ASP A 14 12.93 -29.80 10.97
CA ASP A 14 14.31 -30.27 11.00
C ASP A 14 14.83 -30.52 9.58
N ILE A 15 15.95 -29.87 9.22
CA ILE A 15 16.82 -30.30 8.11
C ILE A 15 18.10 -30.87 8.74
N VAL A 16 18.09 -32.19 8.85
CA VAL A 16 19.18 -33.19 8.89
C VAL A 16 20.58 -32.68 9.23
N THR A 17 21.04 -33.02 10.43
CA THR A 17 22.47 -33.13 10.79
C THR A 17 22.85 -34.61 10.82
N GLN A 18 23.76 -35.07 9.95
CA GLN A 18 24.40 -36.38 10.09
C GLN A 18 25.81 -36.19 10.67
N ARG A 19 26.06 -36.83 11.82
CA ARG A 19 27.37 -37.11 12.39
C ARG A 19 27.79 -38.52 11.97
N VAL A 20 29.05 -38.70 11.59
CA VAL A 20 29.76 -40.00 11.70
C VAL A 20 31.08 -39.75 12.44
N GLN A 21 31.41 -40.71 13.30
CA GLN A 21 32.31 -40.67 14.44
C GLN A 21 33.73 -41.14 14.08
N ALA A 22 34.69 -40.73 14.91
CA ALA A 22 36.14 -40.87 14.76
C ALA A 22 36.69 -42.31 14.87
N ILE A 23 37.89 -42.55 14.29
CA ILE A 23 38.93 -43.48 14.79
C ILE A 23 40.31 -42.84 14.59
N SER A 24 41.14 -42.96 15.63
CA SER A 24 42.50 -42.46 15.85
C SER A 24 43.59 -43.23 15.09
N ASP A 25 44.76 -42.60 14.85
CA ASP A 25 46.04 -43.06 15.44
C ASP A 25 47.26 -42.19 15.05
N SER A 26 47.74 -41.46 16.08
CA SER A 26 49.14 -41.34 16.53
C SER A 26 50.20 -40.45 15.81
N ARG A 27 50.77 -39.54 16.65
CA ARG A 27 52.13 -38.94 16.71
C ARG A 27 52.38 -37.51 16.14
N ASP A 28 52.00 -36.50 16.94
CA ASP A 28 52.76 -35.35 17.53
C ASP A 28 53.81 -34.51 16.73
N PRO A 29 54.10 -33.23 17.12
CA PRO A 29 53.27 -32.18 17.76
C PRO A 29 53.54 -30.69 17.33
N VAL A 30 52.73 -29.75 17.89
CA VAL A 30 52.86 -28.27 18.06
C VAL A 30 52.40 -27.40 16.85
N ASP A 31 51.42 -26.48 16.88
CA ASP A 31 50.78 -25.71 17.95
C ASP A 31 49.29 -25.40 17.65
N SER A 32 48.53 -25.24 18.72
CA SER A 32 47.05 -25.22 18.79
C SER A 32 46.32 -23.99 18.21
N VAL A 33 45.22 -24.21 17.46
CA VAL A 33 44.19 -23.20 17.16
C VAL A 33 42.86 -23.61 17.83
N PRO A 34 42.28 -22.79 18.73
CA PRO A 34 41.05 -23.14 19.41
C PRO A 34 39.81 -23.01 18.49
N PRO A 35 38.68 -23.65 18.84
CA PRO A 35 37.45 -23.55 18.06
C PRO A 35 36.91 -22.11 18.07
N MET A 36 36.65 -21.56 16.88
CA MET A 36 36.10 -20.23 16.68
C MET A 36 34.71 -20.11 17.32
N LYS A 37 34.64 -19.40 18.45
CA LYS A 37 33.41 -18.93 19.07
C LYS A 37 32.72 -17.88 18.18
N SER A 38 31.40 -17.91 18.18
CA SER A 38 30.53 -16.87 17.64
C SER A 38 30.79 -15.52 18.33
N GLY A 39 30.82 -14.44 17.53
CA GLY A 39 30.75 -13.07 18.05
C GLY A 39 31.95 -12.19 17.67
N CYS A 40 31.78 -11.40 16.61
CA CYS A 40 32.31 -10.03 16.43
C CYS A 40 31.96 -9.54 15.02
N ASN A 41 31.08 -8.54 14.92
CA ASN A 41 30.93 -7.73 13.71
C ASN A 41 31.81 -6.49 13.90
N ARG A 42 32.79 -6.25 13.01
CA ARG A 42 33.55 -4.99 12.97
C ARG A 42 33.29 -4.31 11.64
N LEU A 43 32.94 -3.03 11.71
CA LEU A 43 32.64 -2.16 10.58
C LEU A 43 33.93 -1.47 10.12
N LEU A 44 34.18 -1.46 8.80
CA LEU A 44 35.11 -0.53 8.20
C LEU A 44 34.29 0.68 7.73
N LYS A 45 34.22 1.72 8.56
CA LYS A 45 33.96 3.08 8.05
C LYS A 45 35.25 3.46 7.31
N SER A 46 35.24 3.48 5.98
CA SER A 46 36.28 4.26 5.32
C SER A 46 35.96 5.71 5.62
N ASP A 47 36.78 6.39 6.42
CA ASP A 47 36.70 7.84 6.62
C ASP A 47 36.95 8.52 5.28
N CYS A 48 35.91 8.62 4.47
CA CYS A 48 35.80 9.56 3.37
C CYS A 48 35.19 10.84 3.94
N GLU A 49 35.86 11.44 4.93
CA GLU A 49 35.42 12.71 5.51
C GLU A 49 35.89 13.88 4.63
N ALA A 50 35.08 14.14 3.62
CA ALA A 50 34.88 15.48 3.06
C ALA A 50 33.49 15.48 2.39
N ASN A 51 32.51 16.10 3.05
CA ASN A 51 31.09 16.33 2.66
C ASN A 51 29.99 15.42 3.25
N GLY A 52 30.28 14.54 4.22
CA GLY A 52 29.23 13.92 5.05
C GLY A 52 28.52 12.68 4.48
N ASP A 53 28.91 12.16 3.32
CA ASP A 53 28.37 10.91 2.78
C ASP A 53 29.15 9.69 3.28
N ALA A 54 28.57 8.94 4.22
CA ALA A 54 29.14 7.69 4.72
C ALA A 54 28.88 6.54 3.74
N VAL A 55 29.95 5.91 3.26
CA VAL A 55 29.92 4.62 2.56
C VAL A 55 30.27 3.54 3.59
N VAL A 56 29.33 2.65 3.88
CA VAL A 56 29.57 1.57 4.84
C VAL A 56 30.09 0.36 4.09
N ILE A 57 31.36 0.01 4.34
CA ILE A 57 32.02 -1.17 3.80
C ILE A 57 31.99 -2.27 4.87
N TYR A 58 31.39 -3.40 4.53
CA TYR A 58 31.38 -4.58 5.37
C TYR A 58 32.48 -5.55 4.96
N GLU A 59 33.48 -5.73 5.82
CA GLU A 59 34.37 -6.89 5.76
C GLU A 59 34.13 -7.77 6.99
N LYS A 60 33.77 -9.03 6.79
CA LYS A 60 33.81 -10.02 7.88
C LYS A 60 35.25 -10.53 7.98
N SER A 61 36.16 -9.70 8.48
CA SER A 61 37.57 -10.04 8.65
C SER A 61 37.90 -10.26 10.13
N SER A 62 38.36 -11.47 10.44
CA SER A 62 39.11 -11.76 11.65
C SER A 62 40.51 -11.19 11.47
N SER A 63 40.77 -10.04 12.11
CA SER A 63 42.08 -9.38 12.29
C SER A 63 42.41 -8.25 11.31
N PHE A 64 42.00 -7.02 11.68
CA PHE A 64 42.74 -5.81 11.30
C PHE A 64 42.76 -4.83 12.49
N ARG A 65 43.91 -4.21 12.74
CA ARG A 65 44.17 -3.35 13.91
C ARG A 65 43.98 -1.88 13.48
N HIS A 66 42.86 -1.26 13.88
CA HIS A 66 42.63 0.19 13.78
C HIS A 66 42.64 0.81 15.20
N PRO A 67 43.17 2.04 15.41
CA PRO A 67 43.49 2.56 16.74
C PRO A 67 42.38 3.46 17.34
N SER A 68 41.14 2.99 17.43
CA SER A 68 40.09 3.70 18.21
C SER A 68 38.98 2.78 18.70
N PRO A 69 38.56 2.85 19.99
CA PRO A 69 37.51 2.02 20.57
C PRO A 69 36.14 2.71 20.44
N VAL A 70 35.72 3.03 19.21
CA VAL A 70 34.37 3.57 18.99
C VAL A 70 33.49 2.40 18.55
N TRP A 71 32.49 2.08 19.38
CA TRP A 71 31.45 1.13 19.04
C TRP A 71 30.34 1.89 18.31
N TYR A 72 29.99 1.44 17.12
CA TYR A 72 28.88 2.00 16.36
C TYR A 72 27.72 0.99 16.31
N ASP A 73 26.49 1.47 16.46
CA ASP A 73 25.31 0.64 16.25
C ASP A 73 25.14 0.35 14.76
N TYR A 74 25.07 -0.93 14.40
CA TYR A 74 24.95 -1.39 13.03
C TYR A 74 23.71 -0.83 12.32
N ARG A 75 22.56 -0.82 13.00
CA ARG A 75 21.30 -0.35 12.43
C ARG A 75 21.34 1.14 12.21
N GLU A 76 21.86 1.89 13.19
CA GLU A 76 22.03 3.33 13.07
C GLU A 76 22.94 3.70 11.89
N MET A 77 24.07 3.01 11.74
CA MET A 77 24.97 3.23 10.60
C MET A 77 24.32 2.91 9.27
N LEU A 78 23.56 1.81 9.19
CA LEU A 78 22.89 1.40 7.96
C LEU A 78 21.82 2.41 7.53
N HIS A 79 21.03 2.93 8.49
CA HIS A 79 20.04 3.97 8.22
C HIS A 79 20.66 5.32 7.85
N ASN A 80 21.83 5.64 8.41
CA ASN A 80 22.57 6.87 8.11
C ASN A 80 23.41 6.79 6.83
N ALA A 81 23.60 5.60 6.26
CA ALA A 81 24.41 5.40 5.06
C ALA A 81 23.66 5.81 3.79
N THR A 82 24.38 6.48 2.89
CA THR A 82 23.87 6.81 1.55
C THR A 82 23.96 5.59 0.62
N PHE A 83 25.12 4.93 0.64
CA PHE A 83 25.46 3.76 -0.18
C PHE A 83 25.92 2.60 0.68
N CYS A 84 25.47 1.39 0.34
CA CYS A 84 25.79 0.16 1.06
C CYS A 84 26.47 -0.82 0.13
N LEU A 85 27.69 -1.22 0.47
CA LEU A 85 28.42 -2.18 -0.36
C LEU A 85 27.84 -3.59 -0.21
N VAL A 86 27.44 -4.19 -1.32
CA VAL A 86 26.87 -5.54 -1.38
C VAL A 86 27.78 -6.45 -2.20
N PRO A 87 28.89 -6.95 -1.62
CA PRO A 87 29.73 -7.93 -2.28
C PRO A 87 29.06 -9.30 -2.35
N ARG A 88 29.53 -10.14 -3.27
CA ARG A 88 29.08 -11.54 -3.38
C ARG A 88 29.23 -12.27 -2.04
N GLY A 89 28.15 -12.90 -1.59
CA GLY A 89 28.18 -13.79 -0.43
C GLY A 89 28.78 -15.17 -0.75
N ARG A 90 29.04 -15.98 0.28
CA ARG A 90 29.40 -17.41 0.10
C ARG A 90 28.27 -18.29 -0.43
N ARG A 91 27.03 -17.79 -0.43
CA ARG A 91 25.81 -18.50 -0.86
C ARG A 91 25.19 -17.78 -2.06
N LEU A 92 24.10 -18.34 -2.59
CA LEU A 92 23.35 -17.79 -3.74
C LEU A 92 22.67 -16.43 -3.48
N GLY A 93 22.77 -15.88 -2.27
CA GLY A 93 22.23 -14.57 -1.92
C GLY A 93 23.05 -13.88 -0.83
N SER A 94 22.75 -12.60 -0.60
CA SER A 94 23.41 -11.76 0.40
C SER A 94 22.35 -11.12 1.30
N PHE A 95 22.37 -11.43 2.60
CA PHE A 95 21.48 -10.78 3.58
C PHE A 95 21.67 -9.25 3.59
N ARG A 96 22.90 -8.79 3.28
CA ARG A 96 23.24 -7.37 3.16
C ARG A 96 22.43 -6.65 2.08
N PHE A 97 22.03 -7.37 1.04
CA PHE A 97 21.19 -6.81 -0.01
C PHE A 97 19.84 -6.41 0.56
N LEU A 98 19.16 -7.32 1.25
CA LEU A 98 17.85 -7.05 1.85
C LEU A 98 17.94 -6.00 2.97
N GLU A 99 19.00 -6.02 3.78
CA GLU A 99 19.24 -5.00 4.80
C GLU A 99 19.44 -3.61 4.18
N ALA A 100 20.21 -3.50 3.08
CA ALA A 100 20.37 -2.24 2.36
C ALA A 100 19.03 -1.73 1.81
N LEU A 101 18.21 -2.62 1.23
CA LEU A 101 16.87 -2.27 0.76
C LEU A 101 15.99 -1.76 1.90
N GLN A 102 15.97 -2.46 3.04
CA GLN A 102 15.18 -2.10 4.23
C GLN A 102 15.53 -0.72 4.79
N ALA A 103 16.81 -0.34 4.73
CA ALA A 103 17.29 0.93 5.25
C ALA A 103 17.21 2.09 4.23
N ALA A 104 16.64 1.87 3.05
CA ALA A 104 16.70 2.80 1.91
C ALA A 104 18.14 3.21 1.55
N CYS A 105 19.11 2.35 1.82
CA CYS A 105 20.52 2.57 1.51
C CYS A 105 20.80 2.03 0.11
N VAL A 106 21.35 2.86 -0.79
CA VAL A 106 21.53 2.45 -2.20
C VAL A 106 22.52 1.29 -2.27
N PRO A 107 22.10 0.09 -2.70
CA PRO A 107 22.99 -1.04 -2.80
C PRO A 107 23.99 -0.83 -3.95
N VAL A 108 25.28 -0.90 -3.60
CA VAL A 108 26.40 -0.92 -4.54
C VAL A 108 26.81 -2.37 -4.73
N MET A 109 26.36 -2.96 -5.82
CA MET A 109 26.53 -4.37 -6.14
C MET A 109 27.96 -4.61 -6.60
N LEU A 110 28.67 -5.53 -5.93
CA LEU A 110 29.97 -6.04 -6.36
C LEU A 110 29.87 -7.56 -6.48
N SER A 111 29.12 -7.99 -7.47
CA SER A 111 28.90 -9.40 -7.74
C SER A 111 28.68 -9.63 -9.23
N ASN A 112 29.78 -9.83 -9.95
CA ASN A 112 29.73 -10.07 -11.38
C ASN A 112 28.96 -11.37 -11.66
N GLY A 113 27.93 -11.29 -12.52
CA GLY A 113 27.07 -12.43 -12.88
C GLY A 113 26.10 -12.90 -11.79
N TRP A 114 25.82 -12.08 -10.77
CA TRP A 114 24.71 -12.37 -9.85
C TRP A 114 23.37 -11.92 -10.46
N GLU A 115 22.47 -12.88 -10.67
CA GLU A 115 21.08 -12.61 -11.02
C GLU A 115 20.32 -12.10 -9.79
N LEU A 116 19.87 -10.85 -9.83
CA LEU A 116 19.15 -10.23 -8.72
C LEU A 116 17.73 -10.80 -8.59
N PRO A 117 17.15 -10.81 -7.38
CA PRO A 117 15.78 -11.26 -7.19
C PRO A 117 14.80 -10.53 -8.10
N PHE A 118 13.94 -11.29 -8.78
CA PHE A 118 12.91 -10.78 -9.69
C PHE A 118 13.43 -9.85 -10.81
N SER A 119 14.68 -10.03 -11.24
CA SER A 119 15.34 -9.26 -12.31
C SER A 119 14.59 -9.24 -13.64
N GLU A 120 13.73 -10.23 -13.91
CA GLU A 120 12.92 -10.27 -15.13
C GLU A 120 11.84 -9.18 -15.16
N VAL A 121 11.37 -8.72 -13.99
CA VAL A 121 10.33 -7.70 -13.87
C VAL A 121 10.82 -6.41 -13.18
N ILE A 122 11.79 -6.51 -12.27
CA ILE A 122 12.38 -5.37 -11.56
C ILE A 122 13.56 -4.80 -12.35
N ASN A 123 13.50 -3.50 -12.63
CA ASN A 123 14.60 -2.75 -13.24
C ASN A 123 15.57 -2.26 -12.17
N TRP A 124 16.54 -3.10 -11.81
CA TRP A 124 17.53 -2.81 -10.77
C TRP A 124 18.42 -1.59 -11.06
N ASN A 125 18.54 -1.15 -12.33
CA ASN A 125 19.28 0.07 -12.67
C ASN A 125 18.63 1.35 -12.08
N GLN A 126 17.36 1.27 -11.68
CA GLN A 126 16.64 2.37 -11.04
C GLN A 126 16.80 2.37 -9.51
N ALA A 127 17.37 1.32 -8.91
CA ALA A 127 17.42 1.14 -7.45
C ALA A 127 18.81 0.76 -6.91
N ALA A 128 19.77 0.43 -7.78
CA ALA A 128 21.08 -0.07 -7.39
C ALA A 128 22.19 0.51 -8.29
N VAL A 129 23.41 0.58 -7.75
CA VAL A 129 24.62 0.86 -8.52
C VAL A 129 25.32 -0.46 -8.78
N ILE A 130 25.45 -0.85 -10.04
CA ILE A 130 26.11 -2.09 -10.43
C ILE A 130 27.59 -1.79 -10.70
N GLY A 131 28.46 -2.29 -9.83
CA GLY A 131 29.91 -2.14 -9.93
C GLY A 131 30.59 -3.40 -10.47
N ASP A 132 31.60 -3.21 -11.31
CA ASP A 132 32.47 -4.30 -11.76
C ASP A 132 33.48 -4.63 -10.65
N GLU A 133 33.54 -5.89 -10.23
CA GLU A 133 34.52 -6.36 -9.23
C GLU A 133 35.97 -6.03 -9.61
N ARG A 134 36.29 -5.96 -10.91
CA ARG A 134 37.63 -5.61 -11.41
C ARG A 134 37.99 -4.14 -11.17
N LEU A 135 36.98 -3.29 -10.99
CA LEU A 135 37.10 -1.84 -10.81
C LEU A 135 36.84 -1.43 -9.36
N LEU A 136 37.02 -2.35 -8.40
CA LEU A 136 36.76 -2.12 -6.97
C LEU A 136 37.34 -0.80 -6.44
N LEU A 137 38.58 -0.46 -6.84
CA LEU A 137 39.26 0.75 -6.40
C LEU A 137 38.67 2.05 -6.98
N GLN A 138 37.90 1.96 -8.09
CA GLN A 138 37.23 3.08 -8.74
C GLN A 138 35.79 3.29 -8.25
N ILE A 139 35.26 2.37 -7.43
CA ILE A 139 33.90 2.48 -6.89
C ILE A 139 33.73 3.77 -6.06
N PRO A 140 34.67 4.18 -5.19
CA PRO A 140 34.54 5.42 -4.43
C PRO A 140 34.44 6.66 -5.32
N SER A 141 35.20 6.75 -6.41
CA SER A 141 35.08 7.88 -7.35
C SER A 141 33.79 7.82 -8.14
N THR A 142 33.35 6.62 -8.52
CA THR A 142 32.08 6.40 -9.23
C THR A 142 30.88 6.88 -8.40
N ILE A 143 30.75 6.43 -7.15
CA ILE A 143 29.61 6.81 -6.30
C ILE A 143 29.63 8.31 -5.95
N ARG A 144 30.81 8.91 -5.75
CA ARG A 144 30.94 10.37 -5.52
C ARG A 144 30.56 11.22 -6.73
N SER A 145 30.61 10.66 -7.93
CA SER A 145 30.19 11.37 -9.16
C SER A 145 28.67 11.36 -9.37
N ILE A 146 27.92 10.61 -8.58
CA ILE A 146 26.46 10.53 -8.71
C ILE A 146 25.85 11.80 -8.09
N HIS A 147 25.10 12.55 -8.90
CA HIS A 147 24.38 13.73 -8.42
C HIS A 147 23.30 13.39 -7.39
N GLN A 148 23.07 14.33 -6.46
CA GLN A 148 22.13 14.18 -5.35
C GLN A 148 20.71 13.81 -5.79
N ASP A 149 20.21 14.36 -6.89
CA ASP A 149 18.87 14.04 -7.42
C ASP A 149 18.76 12.57 -7.82
N LYS A 150 19.83 12.01 -8.41
CA LYS A 150 19.89 10.59 -8.77
C LYS A 150 20.03 9.71 -7.53
N ILE A 151 20.78 10.16 -6.51
CA ILE A 151 20.87 9.45 -5.22
C ILE A 151 19.48 9.38 -4.58
N LEU A 152 18.74 10.50 -4.54
CA LEU A 152 17.39 10.54 -3.99
C LEU A 152 16.45 9.61 -4.75
N ALA A 153 16.48 9.63 -6.09
CA ALA A 153 15.67 8.73 -6.92
C ALA A 153 16.00 7.25 -6.68
N LEU A 154 17.29 6.90 -6.57
CA LEU A 154 17.74 5.54 -6.24
C LEU A 154 17.19 5.12 -4.87
N ARG A 155 17.35 5.95 -3.83
CA ARG A 155 16.84 5.65 -2.47
C ARG A 155 15.33 5.48 -2.43
N GLN A 156 14.59 6.34 -3.13
CA GLN A 156 13.13 6.23 -3.24
C GLN A 156 12.72 4.92 -3.91
N GLN A 157 13.38 4.54 -5.01
CA GLN A 157 13.11 3.28 -5.69
C GLN A 157 13.49 2.08 -4.81
N THR A 158 14.62 2.13 -4.12
CA THR A 158 15.05 1.11 -3.14
C THR A 158 13.97 0.88 -2.09
N GLN A 159 13.47 1.95 -1.48
CA GLN A 159 12.43 1.88 -0.46
C GLN A 159 11.11 1.34 -1.03
N PHE A 160 10.70 1.81 -2.21
CA PHE A 160 9.52 1.30 -2.90
C PHE A 160 9.62 -0.22 -3.13
N LEU A 161 10.72 -0.72 -3.68
CA LEU A 161 10.89 -2.14 -3.96
C LEU A 161 10.89 -2.97 -2.66
N TRP A 162 11.53 -2.48 -1.60
CA TRP A 162 11.48 -3.11 -0.28
C TRP A 162 10.04 -3.25 0.20
N GLU A 163 9.31 -2.13 0.24
CA GLU A 163 7.94 -2.10 0.73
C GLU A 163 6.98 -2.90 -0.15
N ALA A 164 7.16 -2.89 -1.47
CA ALA A 164 6.26 -3.58 -2.39
C ALA A 164 6.46 -5.10 -2.37
N TYR A 165 7.71 -5.58 -2.31
CA TYR A 165 8.02 -6.98 -2.65
C TYR A 165 8.86 -7.74 -1.62
N PHE A 166 9.66 -7.06 -0.79
CA PHE A 166 10.66 -7.73 0.07
C PHE A 166 10.42 -7.58 1.57
N SER A 167 9.46 -6.76 2.01
CA SER A 167 9.26 -6.42 3.43
C SER A 167 8.77 -7.59 4.31
N SER A 168 8.35 -8.71 3.73
CA SER A 168 7.98 -9.93 4.44
C SER A 168 8.13 -11.16 3.54
N VAL A 169 8.22 -12.34 4.15
CA VAL A 169 8.22 -13.62 3.40
C VAL A 169 6.94 -13.76 2.57
N GLU A 170 5.81 -13.35 3.13
CA GLU A 170 4.51 -13.34 2.43
C GLU A 170 4.58 -12.54 1.13
N LYS A 171 5.12 -11.31 1.15
CA LYS A 171 5.27 -10.50 -0.07
C LYS A 171 6.20 -11.13 -1.09
N ILE A 172 7.29 -11.75 -0.66
CA ILE A 172 8.22 -12.44 -1.56
C ILE A 172 7.50 -13.62 -2.24
N VAL A 173 6.73 -14.40 -1.47
CA VAL A 173 5.95 -15.54 -2.00
C VAL A 173 4.88 -15.05 -2.98
N LEU A 174 4.07 -14.05 -2.60
CA LEU A 174 3.04 -13.48 -3.46
C LEU A 174 3.64 -12.91 -4.76
N THR A 175 4.74 -12.15 -4.66
CA THR A 175 5.45 -11.61 -5.83
C THR A 175 5.91 -12.73 -6.77
N THR A 176 6.45 -13.81 -6.21
CA THR A 176 6.86 -14.98 -6.99
C THR A 176 5.68 -15.62 -7.71
N LEU A 177 4.54 -15.79 -7.03
CA LEU A 177 3.33 -16.37 -7.62
C LEU A 177 2.75 -15.50 -8.73
N GLU A 178 2.71 -14.17 -8.54
CA GLU A 178 2.24 -13.23 -9.55
C GLU A 178 3.14 -13.21 -10.79
N ILE A 179 4.46 -13.30 -10.61
CA ILE A 179 5.41 -13.44 -11.73
C ILE A 179 5.19 -14.75 -12.48
N ILE A 180 4.95 -15.86 -11.77
CA ILE A 180 4.62 -17.15 -12.41
C ILE A 180 3.29 -17.03 -13.17
N GLN A 181 2.29 -16.35 -12.61
CA GLN A 181 1.02 -16.09 -13.27
C GLN A 181 1.22 -15.29 -14.56
N ASP A 182 2.03 -14.24 -14.53
CA ASP A 182 2.38 -13.42 -15.71
C ASP A 182 3.07 -14.25 -16.81
N ARG A 183 3.89 -15.24 -16.45
CA ARG A 183 4.51 -16.17 -17.41
C ARG A 183 3.50 -17.11 -18.07
N ILE A 184 2.48 -17.55 -17.33
CA ILE A 184 1.42 -18.44 -17.82
C ILE A 184 0.43 -17.65 -18.69
N PHE A 185 -0.02 -16.48 -18.22
CA PHE A 185 -1.05 -15.66 -18.87
C PHE A 185 -0.46 -14.42 -19.54
N LYS A 186 0.44 -14.63 -20.51
CA LYS A 186 1.16 -13.55 -21.22
C LYS A 186 0.28 -12.45 -21.83
N HIS A 187 -0.95 -12.75 -22.20
CA HIS A 187 -1.88 -11.78 -22.83
C HIS A 187 -2.42 -10.72 -21.85
N ILE A 188 -2.34 -10.97 -20.54
CA ILE A 188 -2.74 -10.04 -19.47
C ILE A 188 -1.58 -9.77 -18.49
N SER A 189 -0.35 -10.19 -18.82
CA SER A 189 0.79 -10.06 -17.92
C SER A 189 1.07 -8.60 -17.57
N ARG A 190 1.46 -8.33 -16.33
CA ARG A 190 1.88 -6.99 -15.92
C ARG A 190 3.16 -6.59 -16.61
N ASN A 191 3.20 -5.35 -17.10
CA ASN A 191 4.39 -4.81 -17.76
C ASN A 191 5.42 -4.28 -16.75
N SER A 192 6.62 -3.96 -17.23
CA SER A 192 7.71 -3.43 -16.40
C SER A 192 7.33 -2.13 -15.66
N LEU A 193 6.45 -1.29 -16.21
CA LEU A 193 6.00 -0.07 -15.54
C LEU A 193 5.23 -0.41 -14.26
N ILE A 194 4.31 -1.37 -14.31
CA ILE A 194 3.52 -1.82 -13.15
C ILE A 194 4.44 -2.35 -12.04
N TRP A 195 5.45 -3.15 -12.39
CA TRP A 195 6.39 -3.71 -11.43
C TRP A 195 7.33 -2.67 -10.80
N ASN A 196 7.62 -1.56 -11.48
CA ASN A 196 8.62 -0.57 -11.05
C ASN A 196 8.04 0.79 -10.65
N LYS A 197 6.72 0.93 -10.56
CA LYS A 197 6.06 2.16 -10.09
C LYS A 197 5.00 1.85 -9.04
N HIS A 198 4.75 2.81 -8.16
CA HIS A 198 3.63 2.74 -7.24
C HIS A 198 2.30 2.48 -8.00
N PRO A 199 1.41 1.64 -7.45
CA PRO A 199 1.48 0.97 -6.14
C PRO A 199 2.30 -0.34 -6.13
N GLY A 200 2.79 -0.79 -7.28
CA GLY A 200 3.45 -2.08 -7.47
C GLY A 200 2.53 -3.17 -8.00
N GLY A 201 3.11 -4.27 -8.51
CA GLY A 201 2.39 -5.32 -9.21
C GLY A 201 1.34 -6.06 -8.38
N LEU A 202 1.51 -6.13 -7.05
CA LEU A 202 0.59 -6.84 -6.16
C LEU A 202 -0.79 -6.16 -6.05
N PHE A 203 -0.88 -4.85 -6.31
CA PHE A 203 -2.14 -4.10 -6.20
C PHE A 203 -2.78 -3.79 -7.56
N VAL A 204 -2.16 -4.20 -8.65
CA VAL A 204 -2.68 -4.04 -10.02
C VAL A 204 -3.08 -5.42 -10.51
N LEU A 205 -4.38 -5.72 -10.44
CA LEU A 205 -4.91 -7.03 -10.80
C LEU A 205 -5.14 -7.09 -12.32
N PRO A 206 -4.42 -7.95 -13.06
CA PRO A 206 -4.50 -8.00 -14.52
C PRO A 206 -5.85 -8.51 -15.04
N GLN A 207 -6.64 -9.14 -14.16
CA GLN A 207 -8.00 -9.59 -14.46
C GLN A 207 -8.99 -8.43 -14.53
N TYR A 208 -8.64 -7.25 -14.00
CA TYR A 208 -9.47 -6.06 -14.07
C TYR A 208 -9.40 -5.39 -15.44
N SER A 209 -8.18 -5.08 -15.89
CA SER A 209 -7.93 -4.49 -17.22
C SER A 209 -6.47 -4.68 -17.62
N SER A 210 -6.23 -4.82 -18.92
CA SER A 210 -4.90 -4.77 -19.53
C SER A 210 -4.46 -3.36 -19.90
N TYR A 211 -5.37 -2.38 -19.87
CA TYR A 211 -5.07 -0.99 -20.18
C TYR A 211 -4.71 -0.20 -18.92
N LEU A 212 -3.51 0.38 -18.90
CA LEU A 212 -3.01 1.14 -17.75
C LEU A 212 -3.88 2.36 -17.40
N GLY A 213 -4.55 2.95 -18.39
CA GLY A 213 -5.42 4.10 -18.18
C GLY A 213 -6.74 3.77 -17.48
N ASP A 214 -7.00 2.51 -17.12
CA ASP A 214 -8.14 2.13 -16.28
C ASP A 214 -7.78 2.10 -14.78
N PHE A 215 -6.51 2.33 -14.43
CA PHE A 215 -6.07 2.41 -13.04
C PHE A 215 -5.75 3.87 -12.68
N PRO A 216 -6.22 4.37 -11.53
CA PRO A 216 -6.13 5.80 -11.20
C PRO A 216 -4.69 6.28 -11.04
N TYR A 217 -3.77 5.39 -10.67
CA TYR A 217 -2.37 5.70 -10.35
C TYR A 217 -1.55 6.13 -11.57
N TYR A 218 -1.96 5.72 -12.78
CA TYR A 218 -1.15 5.92 -13.98
C TYR A 218 -1.57 7.12 -14.81
N TYR A 219 -2.62 7.85 -14.41
CA TYR A 219 -3.13 8.98 -15.20
C TYR A 219 -2.07 10.05 -15.43
N ALA A 220 -1.38 10.47 -14.36
CA ALA A 220 -0.32 11.46 -14.45
C ALA A 220 0.86 10.99 -15.33
N ASN A 221 1.26 9.72 -15.21
CA ASN A 221 2.35 9.15 -16.02
C ASN A 221 2.00 9.06 -17.51
N LEU A 222 0.72 8.85 -17.83
CA LEU A 222 0.23 8.73 -19.20
C LEU A 222 -0.24 10.08 -19.78
N GLY A 223 -0.22 11.16 -18.99
CA GLY A 223 -0.78 12.45 -19.38
C GLY A 223 -2.30 12.41 -19.58
N LEU A 224 -2.99 11.43 -19.01
CA LEU A 224 -4.44 11.26 -19.07
C LEU A 224 -5.12 12.12 -17.99
N LYS A 225 -6.34 12.54 -18.29
CA LYS A 225 -7.24 13.18 -17.32
C LYS A 225 -8.38 12.21 -16.99
N PRO A 226 -8.84 12.18 -15.73
CA PRO A 226 -10.04 11.42 -15.39
C PRO A 226 -11.23 11.87 -16.26
N PRO A 227 -12.11 10.94 -16.66
CA PRO A 227 -13.35 11.28 -17.36
C PRO A 227 -14.17 12.35 -16.63
N SER A 228 -14.95 13.12 -17.37
CA SER A 228 -15.69 14.27 -16.84
C SER A 228 -17.02 13.91 -16.18
N LYS A 229 -17.25 12.64 -15.86
CA LYS A 229 -18.53 12.14 -15.33
C LYS A 229 -18.34 11.14 -14.20
N PHE A 230 -19.32 11.06 -13.31
CA PHE A 230 -19.39 10.08 -12.23
C PHE A 230 -20.73 9.34 -12.18
N THR A 231 -20.73 8.19 -11.51
CA THR A 231 -21.92 7.40 -11.16
C THR A 231 -22.19 7.62 -9.68
N ALA A 232 -23.39 8.09 -9.33
CA ALA A 232 -23.79 8.15 -7.92
C ALA A 232 -24.30 6.80 -7.47
N VAL A 233 -23.88 6.31 -6.30
CA VAL A 233 -24.35 5.07 -5.68
C VAL A 233 -24.95 5.45 -4.33
N ILE A 234 -26.27 5.36 -4.22
CA ILE A 234 -27.01 5.67 -2.99
C ILE A 234 -27.39 4.36 -2.33
N HIS A 235 -26.95 4.16 -1.09
CA HIS A 235 -27.29 2.99 -0.29
C HIS A 235 -28.59 3.25 0.48
N ALA A 236 -29.67 2.59 0.08
CA ALA A 236 -30.98 2.72 0.70
C ALA A 236 -31.29 1.48 1.57
N VAL A 237 -31.51 1.70 2.86
CA VAL A 237 -31.81 0.66 3.85
C VAL A 237 -33.20 0.84 4.48
N THR A 238 -33.79 2.04 4.38
CA THR A 238 -35.14 2.32 4.85
C THR A 238 -36.17 2.40 3.72
N PRO A 239 -37.45 2.07 4.00
CA PRO A 239 -38.50 2.15 2.99
C PRO A 239 -38.82 3.60 2.62
N LEU A 240 -39.21 3.78 1.36
CA LEU A 240 -39.64 5.07 0.84
C LEU A 240 -41.11 5.33 1.17
N VAL A 241 -41.33 6.10 2.22
CA VAL A 241 -42.66 6.43 2.79
C VAL A 241 -43.14 7.84 2.44
N SER A 242 -42.23 8.79 2.19
CA SER A 242 -42.60 10.19 1.94
C SER A 242 -41.71 10.84 0.89
N GLN A 243 -42.32 11.69 0.05
CA GLN A 243 -41.61 12.53 -0.93
C GLN A 243 -40.66 13.55 -0.27
N SER A 244 -40.83 13.83 1.02
CA SER A 244 -39.97 14.75 1.77
C SER A 244 -38.72 14.11 2.38
N GLN A 245 -38.53 12.79 2.23
CA GLN A 245 -37.39 12.06 2.81
C GLN A 245 -36.04 12.57 2.27
N PRO A 246 -34.98 12.59 3.12
CA PRO A 246 -33.65 13.07 2.72
C PRO A 246 -33.11 12.39 1.46
N VAL A 247 -33.26 11.08 1.33
CA VAL A 247 -32.78 10.28 0.20
C VAL A 247 -33.27 10.80 -1.17
N LEU A 248 -34.53 11.25 -1.25
CA LEU A 248 -35.08 11.78 -2.50
C LEU A 248 -34.52 13.16 -2.84
N LYS A 249 -34.32 14.01 -1.81
CA LYS A 249 -33.68 15.31 -1.99
C LYS A 249 -32.23 15.15 -2.42
N LEU A 250 -31.51 14.20 -1.82
CA LEU A 250 -30.14 13.85 -2.17
C LEU A 250 -30.04 13.33 -3.61
N LEU A 251 -30.94 12.42 -4.00
CA LEU A 251 -31.03 11.91 -5.36
C LEU A 251 -31.23 13.05 -6.37
N VAL A 252 -32.17 13.96 -6.10
CA VAL A 252 -32.39 15.14 -6.96
C VAL A 252 -31.17 16.07 -6.98
N ALA A 253 -30.48 16.25 -5.85
CA ALA A 253 -29.28 17.09 -5.78
C ALA A 253 -28.13 16.50 -6.63
N ALA A 254 -27.90 15.19 -6.54
CA ALA A 254 -26.93 14.49 -7.37
C ALA A 254 -27.32 14.50 -8.85
N ALA A 255 -28.60 14.29 -9.17
CA ALA A 255 -29.11 14.27 -10.55
C ALA A 255 -28.99 15.63 -11.25
N LYS A 256 -29.01 16.73 -10.49
CA LYS A 256 -28.81 18.09 -11.02
C LYS A 256 -27.35 18.44 -11.29
N SER A 257 -26.40 17.63 -10.81
CA SER A 257 -24.98 17.85 -11.08
C SER A 257 -24.71 17.77 -12.57
N GLN A 258 -23.93 18.71 -13.09
CA GLN A 258 -23.50 18.70 -14.48
C GLN A 258 -22.57 17.51 -14.81
N TYR A 259 -21.99 16.88 -13.79
CA TYR A 259 -21.07 15.76 -13.94
C TYR A 259 -21.71 14.39 -13.67
N CYS A 260 -22.96 14.34 -13.22
CA CYS A 260 -23.64 13.05 -13.01
C CYS A 260 -23.94 12.39 -14.37
N ALA A 261 -23.52 11.15 -14.55
CA ALA A 261 -23.91 10.32 -15.69
C ALA A 261 -25.19 9.53 -15.40
N GLN A 262 -25.28 8.97 -14.20
CA GLN A 262 -26.39 8.14 -13.76
C GLN A 262 -26.39 8.03 -12.23
N ILE A 263 -27.51 7.57 -11.69
CA ILE A 263 -27.67 7.24 -10.28
C ILE A 263 -28.07 5.78 -10.15
N ILE A 264 -27.35 5.05 -9.31
CA ILE A 264 -27.68 3.69 -8.89
C ILE A 264 -28.17 3.78 -7.45
N VAL A 265 -29.39 3.30 -7.20
CA VAL A 265 -29.93 3.11 -5.87
C VAL A 265 -29.80 1.64 -5.52
N LEU A 266 -28.95 1.33 -4.55
CA LEU A 266 -28.82 0.00 -4.00
C LEU A 266 -29.88 -0.18 -2.91
N TRP A 267 -30.91 -0.95 -3.25
CA TRP A 267 -32.06 -1.20 -2.40
C TRP A 267 -31.79 -2.38 -1.47
N ASN A 268 -31.25 -2.09 -0.29
CA ASN A 268 -31.00 -3.06 0.78
C ASN A 268 -32.07 -2.94 1.87
N CYS A 269 -33.33 -2.73 1.47
CA CYS A 269 -34.47 -2.70 2.39
C CYS A 269 -35.22 -4.03 2.36
N ASP A 270 -35.81 -4.43 3.50
CA ASP A 270 -36.70 -5.60 3.58
C ASP A 270 -38.09 -5.38 3.02
N LYS A 271 -38.38 -4.15 2.60
CA LYS A 271 -39.64 -3.79 1.96
C LYS A 271 -39.51 -3.85 0.44
N PRO A 272 -40.60 -4.18 -0.28
CA PRO A 272 -40.60 -4.24 -1.73
C PRO A 272 -40.22 -2.90 -2.34
N LEU A 273 -39.65 -2.96 -3.54
CA LEU A 273 -39.26 -1.80 -4.32
C LEU A 273 -40.42 -0.78 -4.44
N PRO A 274 -40.16 0.51 -4.20
CA PRO A 274 -41.14 1.55 -4.42
C PRO A 274 -41.62 1.57 -5.88
N ALA A 275 -42.92 1.77 -6.07
CA ALA A 275 -43.51 1.93 -7.40
C ALA A 275 -42.84 3.09 -8.17
N LYS A 276 -42.74 2.96 -9.50
CA LYS A 276 -42.00 3.90 -10.37
C LYS A 276 -42.36 5.37 -10.15
N HIS A 277 -43.63 5.69 -9.90
CA HIS A 277 -44.10 7.06 -9.66
C HIS A 277 -43.58 7.71 -8.37
N ARG A 278 -43.04 6.93 -7.42
CA ARG A 278 -42.48 7.48 -6.18
C ARG A 278 -41.05 7.98 -6.36
N TRP A 279 -40.37 7.58 -7.43
CA TRP A 279 -39.05 8.08 -7.77
C TRP A 279 -39.17 9.41 -8.51
N PRO A 280 -38.32 10.40 -8.20
CA PRO A 280 -38.37 11.71 -8.84
C PRO A 280 -37.99 11.58 -10.32
N ALA A 281 -38.62 12.41 -11.16
CA ALA A 281 -38.20 12.55 -12.55
C ALA A 281 -36.86 13.32 -12.59
N THR A 282 -35.84 12.70 -13.17
CA THR A 282 -34.48 13.24 -13.26
C THR A 282 -34.00 13.30 -14.70
N ALA A 283 -33.07 14.22 -14.98
CA ALA A 283 -32.45 14.33 -16.30
C ALA A 283 -31.46 13.20 -16.60
N VAL A 284 -30.91 12.57 -15.55
CA VAL A 284 -30.04 11.39 -15.63
C VAL A 284 -30.82 10.13 -15.29
N PRO A 285 -30.45 8.96 -15.84
CA PRO A 285 -31.11 7.70 -15.51
C PRO A 285 -30.91 7.32 -14.04
N VAL A 286 -31.99 6.83 -13.42
CA VAL A 286 -31.99 6.24 -12.08
C VAL A 286 -32.23 4.74 -12.23
N ILE A 287 -31.24 3.96 -11.85
CA ILE A 287 -31.26 2.50 -11.86
C ILE A 287 -31.43 2.04 -10.42
N VAL A 288 -32.38 1.15 -10.16
CA VAL A 288 -32.57 0.57 -8.83
C VAL A 288 -32.16 -0.89 -8.89
N ILE A 289 -31.20 -1.28 -8.05
CA ILE A 289 -30.68 -2.64 -7.96
C ILE A 289 -31.07 -3.17 -6.58
N GLU A 290 -31.80 -4.28 -6.54
CA GLU A 290 -32.08 -4.99 -5.30
C GLU A 290 -30.91 -5.93 -4.99
N GLY A 291 -30.26 -5.72 -3.85
CA GLY A 291 -29.06 -6.47 -3.49
C GLY A 291 -29.37 -7.93 -3.16
N GLU A 292 -28.57 -8.86 -3.70
CA GLU A 292 -28.70 -10.30 -3.40
C GLU A 292 -28.42 -10.60 -1.91
N SER A 293 -27.44 -9.89 -1.32
CA SER A 293 -27.13 -9.91 0.10
C SER A 293 -27.30 -8.49 0.69
N LYS A 294 -28.17 -8.37 1.70
CA LYS A 294 -28.47 -7.09 2.37
C LYS A 294 -27.44 -6.73 3.44
N VAL A 295 -26.18 -7.01 3.17
CA VAL A 295 -25.06 -6.63 4.05
C VAL A 295 -24.56 -5.22 3.69
N MET A 296 -23.91 -4.54 4.64
CA MET A 296 -23.43 -3.16 4.43
C MET A 296 -22.37 -3.07 3.32
N SER A 297 -21.49 -4.09 3.21
CA SER A 297 -20.40 -4.11 2.25
C SER A 297 -20.84 -4.30 0.79
N SER A 298 -22.10 -4.68 0.54
CA SER A 298 -22.58 -4.95 -0.84
C SER A 298 -22.57 -3.70 -1.73
N ARG A 299 -22.45 -2.51 -1.14
CA ARG A 299 -22.22 -1.26 -1.88
C ARG A 299 -20.90 -1.22 -2.66
N PHE A 300 -19.91 -2.03 -2.28
CA PHE A 300 -18.59 -2.09 -2.92
C PHE A 300 -18.43 -3.24 -3.90
N LEU A 301 -19.51 -3.97 -4.23
CA LEU A 301 -19.46 -4.97 -5.29
C LEU A 301 -19.18 -4.30 -6.65
N PRO A 302 -18.49 -4.97 -7.57
CA PRO A 302 -18.14 -4.44 -8.89
C PRO A 302 -19.35 -4.56 -9.84
N TYR A 303 -20.41 -3.79 -9.58
CA TYR A 303 -21.60 -3.80 -10.43
C TYR A 303 -21.27 -3.32 -11.85
N ASP A 304 -21.63 -4.12 -12.87
CA ASP A 304 -21.42 -3.79 -14.29
C ASP A 304 -22.12 -2.49 -14.71
N ASN A 305 -23.17 -2.10 -13.99
CA ASN A 305 -23.86 -0.84 -14.21
C ASN A 305 -22.99 0.39 -13.88
N ILE A 306 -21.92 0.26 -13.08
CA ILE A 306 -21.00 1.37 -12.78
C ILE A 306 -20.02 1.55 -13.93
N VAL A 307 -20.40 2.37 -14.92
CA VAL A 307 -19.60 2.57 -16.14
C VAL A 307 -18.50 3.64 -16.00
N THR A 308 -18.64 4.56 -15.05
CA THR A 308 -17.70 5.68 -14.86
C THR A 308 -16.57 5.34 -13.91
N ASP A 309 -15.40 5.90 -14.14
CA ASP A 309 -14.22 5.71 -13.27
C ASP A 309 -14.44 6.27 -11.86
N ALA A 310 -15.16 7.39 -11.75
CA ALA A 310 -15.52 7.98 -10.46
C ALA A 310 -16.84 7.42 -9.93
N VAL A 311 -16.85 7.02 -8.66
CA VAL A 311 -18.03 6.60 -7.91
C VAL A 311 -18.29 7.60 -6.79
N LEU A 312 -19.43 8.28 -6.83
CA LEU A 312 -19.93 9.07 -5.70
C LEU A 312 -20.78 8.18 -4.81
N SER A 313 -20.21 7.72 -3.71
CA SER A 313 -20.87 6.85 -2.74
C SER A 313 -21.59 7.69 -1.67
N LEU A 314 -22.86 7.37 -1.44
CA LEU A 314 -23.80 8.15 -0.63
C LEU A 314 -24.63 7.26 0.29
N ASP A 315 -24.80 7.69 1.53
CA ASP A 315 -25.78 7.13 2.47
C ASP A 315 -27.13 7.84 2.32
N GLU A 316 -28.24 7.14 2.60
CA GLU A 316 -29.59 7.67 2.39
C GLU A 316 -29.95 8.91 3.24
N ASP A 317 -29.24 9.14 4.35
CA ASP A 317 -29.42 10.28 5.26
C ASP A 317 -28.48 11.45 4.95
N THR A 318 -27.59 11.30 3.98
CA THR A 318 -26.62 12.33 3.59
C THR A 318 -27.33 13.56 3.02
N VAL A 319 -26.91 14.74 3.49
CA VAL A 319 -27.43 16.03 3.02
C VAL A 319 -26.32 16.77 2.27
N LEU A 320 -26.41 16.78 0.94
CA LEU A 320 -25.50 17.51 0.06
C LEU A 320 -26.28 18.31 -0.98
N SER A 321 -25.82 19.53 -1.26
CA SER A 321 -26.28 20.34 -2.36
C SER A 321 -25.61 19.94 -3.69
N THR A 322 -26.22 20.29 -4.82
CA THR A 322 -25.61 20.08 -6.15
C THR A 322 -24.24 20.74 -6.28
N THR A 323 -24.06 21.93 -5.69
CA THR A 323 -22.78 22.64 -5.70
C THR A 323 -21.69 21.91 -4.91
N GLU A 324 -22.06 21.25 -3.81
CA GLU A 324 -21.13 20.43 -3.03
C GLU A 324 -20.77 19.15 -3.80
N VAL A 325 -21.75 18.51 -4.44
CA VAL A 325 -21.47 17.36 -5.33
C VAL A 325 -20.49 17.73 -6.43
N ASP A 326 -20.73 18.83 -7.14
CA ASP A 326 -19.84 19.33 -8.21
C ASP A 326 -18.43 19.67 -7.69
N PHE A 327 -18.34 20.30 -6.52
CA PHE A 327 -17.07 20.66 -5.91
C PHE A 327 -16.24 19.43 -5.53
N ALA A 328 -16.85 18.45 -4.84
CA ALA A 328 -16.16 17.22 -4.47
C ALA A 328 -15.65 16.47 -5.70
N PHE A 329 -16.44 16.42 -6.78
CA PHE A 329 -16.02 15.78 -8.03
C PHE A 329 -14.83 16.50 -8.67
N THR A 330 -14.87 17.83 -8.73
CA THR A 330 -13.76 18.64 -9.27
C THR A 330 -12.48 18.43 -8.48
N VAL A 331 -12.57 18.31 -7.15
CA VAL A 331 -11.41 17.98 -6.30
C VAL A 331 -10.91 16.58 -6.58
N TRP A 332 -11.80 15.58 -6.70
CA TRP A 332 -11.42 14.20 -7.03
C TRP A 332 -10.72 14.10 -8.39
N GLN A 333 -11.11 14.89 -9.39
CA GLN A 333 -10.42 14.91 -10.68
C GLN A 333 -8.94 15.33 -10.59
N SER A 334 -8.55 16.03 -9.53
CA SER A 334 -7.15 16.40 -9.28
C SER A 334 -6.37 15.30 -8.54
N PHE A 335 -7.08 14.36 -7.90
CA PHE A 335 -6.51 13.30 -7.05
C PHE A 335 -7.29 11.98 -7.21
N PRO A 336 -7.38 11.42 -8.43
CA PRO A 336 -8.27 10.30 -8.77
C PRO A 336 -7.96 9.02 -7.98
N GLU A 337 -6.73 8.88 -7.48
CA GLU A 337 -6.25 7.78 -6.65
C GLU A 337 -6.66 7.90 -5.18
N ARG A 338 -7.29 9.00 -4.74
CA ARG A 338 -7.59 9.23 -3.33
C ARG A 338 -9.10 9.24 -3.08
N ILE A 339 -9.49 8.91 -1.84
CA ILE A 339 -10.86 9.13 -1.37
C ILE A 339 -11.03 10.62 -1.09
N VAL A 340 -12.01 11.25 -1.73
CA VAL A 340 -12.36 12.67 -1.54
C VAL A 340 -13.78 12.77 -1.00
N GLY A 341 -13.98 13.36 0.18
CA GLY A 341 -15.33 13.37 0.78
C GLY A 341 -15.47 14.26 2.00
N TYR A 342 -16.65 14.23 2.62
CA TYR A 342 -17.05 15.19 3.64
C TYR A 342 -16.81 14.74 5.09
N PRO A 343 -17.32 13.57 5.53
CA PRO A 343 -17.25 13.19 6.93
C PRO A 343 -15.87 12.65 7.22
N ALA A 344 -15.06 13.43 7.93
CA ALA A 344 -13.72 13.01 8.36
C ALA A 344 -13.76 12.36 9.75
N ARG A 345 -12.90 11.37 9.96
CA ARG A 345 -12.70 10.65 11.22
C ARG A 345 -11.21 10.43 11.44
N SER A 346 -10.86 10.05 12.67
CA SER A 346 -9.48 9.68 12.96
C SER A 346 -9.38 8.42 13.81
N HIS A 347 -8.18 7.84 13.80
CA HIS A 347 -7.75 6.83 14.75
C HIS A 347 -6.67 7.42 15.66
N PHE A 348 -6.50 6.85 16.85
CA PHE A 348 -5.46 7.24 17.80
C PHE A 348 -4.99 6.03 18.59
N TRP A 349 -3.76 6.05 19.07
CA TRP A 349 -3.26 5.00 19.96
C TRP A 349 -3.66 5.34 21.40
N ASP A 350 -4.45 4.47 22.04
CA ASP A 350 -4.81 4.58 23.45
C ASP A 350 -3.77 3.85 24.30
N ASN A 351 -2.81 4.60 24.86
CA ASN A 351 -1.76 4.06 25.73
C ASN A 351 -2.30 3.30 26.95
N ALA A 352 -3.47 3.68 27.49
CA ALA A 352 -4.02 3.03 28.67
C ALA A 352 -4.60 1.64 28.36
N LYS A 353 -5.02 1.43 27.11
CA LYS A 353 -5.64 0.17 26.64
C LYS A 353 -4.74 -0.63 25.69
N GLU A 354 -3.55 -0.12 25.40
CA GLU A 354 -2.58 -0.65 24.42
C GLU A 354 -3.25 -1.05 23.10
N ARG A 355 -4.16 -0.21 22.60
CA ARG A 355 -4.91 -0.49 21.37
C ARG A 355 -5.24 0.76 20.59
N TRP A 356 -5.49 0.58 19.30
CA TRP A 356 -6.03 1.63 18.45
C TRP A 356 -7.49 1.94 18.81
N GLY A 357 -7.81 3.22 18.95
CA GLY A 357 -9.15 3.75 19.15
C GLY A 357 -9.62 4.55 17.94
N TYR A 358 -10.94 4.59 17.74
CA TYR A 358 -11.61 5.42 16.74
C TYR A 358 -12.16 6.69 17.39
N THR A 359 -12.11 7.83 16.69
CA THR A 359 -12.66 9.09 17.17
C THR A 359 -13.40 9.86 16.07
N SER A 360 -14.54 10.42 16.45
CA SER A 360 -15.33 11.38 15.67
C SER A 360 -15.11 12.83 16.11
N LYS A 361 -14.17 13.08 17.04
CA LYS A 361 -13.84 14.43 17.49
C LYS A 361 -13.33 15.27 16.33
N TRP A 362 -13.76 16.53 16.30
CA TRP A 362 -13.31 17.52 15.34
C TRP A 362 -11.92 18.03 15.76
N THR A 363 -10.89 17.35 15.26
CA THR A 363 -9.49 17.75 15.41
C THR A 363 -8.96 18.37 14.12
N ASN A 364 -7.78 19.00 14.20
CA ASN A 364 -7.08 19.51 13.01
C ASN A 364 -6.50 18.37 12.16
N ASP A 365 -6.35 17.18 12.74
CA ASP A 365 -5.88 15.99 12.06
C ASP A 365 -7.02 15.01 11.79
N TYR A 366 -6.94 14.31 10.67
CA TYR A 366 -7.82 13.21 10.31
C TYR A 366 -7.03 12.17 9.53
N SER A 367 -7.50 10.93 9.54
CA SER A 367 -6.86 9.81 8.85
C SER A 367 -7.83 9.03 7.96
N MET A 368 -9.13 9.32 8.06
CA MET A 368 -10.18 8.62 7.32
C MET A 368 -11.22 9.61 6.80
N VAL A 369 -11.79 9.31 5.64
CA VAL A 369 -12.99 9.96 5.10
C VAL A 369 -14.04 8.88 4.86
N LEU A 370 -15.22 9.02 5.46
CA LEU A 370 -16.26 8.00 5.41
C LEU A 370 -16.88 7.94 4.02
N THR A 371 -17.09 6.71 3.52
CA THR A 371 -17.59 6.44 2.16
C THR A 371 -19.07 6.74 1.97
N GLY A 372 -19.78 7.09 3.05
CA GLY A 372 -21.16 7.54 3.02
C GLY A 372 -21.39 8.91 2.38
N ALA A 373 -20.32 9.67 2.16
CA ALA A 373 -20.37 10.91 1.37
C ALA A 373 -18.99 11.21 0.78
N ALA A 374 -18.55 10.35 -0.14
CA ALA A 374 -17.23 10.44 -0.75
C ALA A 374 -17.20 9.97 -2.21
N ILE A 375 -16.20 10.46 -2.95
CA ILE A 375 -15.85 10.08 -4.32
C ILE A 375 -14.53 9.34 -4.30
N TYR A 376 -14.47 8.23 -5.01
CA TYR A 376 -13.25 7.44 -5.20
C TYR A 376 -13.33 6.66 -6.53
N HIS A 377 -12.22 6.06 -6.94
CA HIS A 377 -12.13 5.33 -8.19
C HIS A 377 -12.83 3.95 -8.12
N LYS A 378 -13.59 3.56 -9.16
CA LYS A 378 -14.33 2.29 -9.23
C LYS A 378 -13.44 1.05 -9.05
N TYR A 379 -12.16 1.14 -9.40
CA TYR A 379 -11.19 0.05 -9.21
C TYR A 379 -11.11 -0.42 -7.75
N TYR A 380 -11.41 0.45 -6.78
CA TYR A 380 -11.45 0.05 -5.38
C TYR A 380 -12.59 -0.92 -5.04
N HIS A 381 -13.70 -0.94 -5.80
CA HIS A 381 -14.72 -2.00 -5.68
C HIS A 381 -14.14 -3.37 -6.05
N TYR A 382 -13.35 -3.40 -7.14
CA TYR A 382 -12.71 -4.61 -7.62
C TYR A 382 -11.68 -5.13 -6.61
N LEU A 383 -10.81 -4.25 -6.09
CA LEU A 383 -9.87 -4.61 -5.03
C LEU A 383 -10.59 -5.05 -3.74
N TYR A 384 -11.63 -4.34 -3.33
CA TYR A 384 -12.40 -4.72 -2.14
C TYR A 384 -12.95 -6.14 -2.30
N SER A 385 -13.46 -6.48 -3.48
CA SER A 385 -14.11 -7.77 -3.73
C SER A 385 -13.11 -8.91 -3.97
N HIS A 386 -12.04 -8.69 -4.74
CA HIS A 386 -11.15 -9.74 -5.23
C HIS A 386 -9.78 -9.78 -4.55
N TYR A 387 -9.31 -8.68 -3.95
CA TYR A 387 -8.01 -8.62 -3.28
C TYR A 387 -8.12 -8.83 -1.77
N LEU A 388 -9.13 -8.25 -1.11
CA LEU A 388 -9.26 -8.37 0.34
C LEU A 388 -9.56 -9.82 0.78
N PRO A 389 -8.90 -10.31 1.85
CA PRO A 389 -9.21 -11.60 2.45
C PRO A 389 -10.70 -11.74 2.81
N ALA A 390 -11.26 -12.92 2.56
CA ALA A 390 -12.65 -13.23 2.92
C ALA A 390 -12.92 -13.03 4.42
N SER A 391 -11.94 -13.31 5.29
CA SER A 391 -12.06 -13.11 6.74
C SER A 391 -12.36 -11.66 7.14
N LEU A 392 -11.74 -10.68 6.48
CA LEU A 392 -11.98 -9.26 6.76
C LEU A 392 -13.35 -8.82 6.28
N LYS A 393 -13.77 -9.26 5.09
CA LYS A 393 -15.11 -8.97 4.55
C LYS A 393 -16.20 -9.59 5.44
N ASN A 394 -16.03 -10.85 5.82
CA ASN A 394 -16.96 -11.54 6.72
C ASN A 394 -17.06 -10.84 8.09
N MET A 395 -15.95 -10.31 8.62
CA MET A 395 -15.95 -9.56 9.87
C MET A 395 -16.79 -8.28 9.76
N VAL A 396 -16.63 -7.50 8.68
CA VAL A 396 -17.43 -6.31 8.40
C VAL A 396 -18.91 -6.66 8.29
N ASP A 397 -19.23 -7.73 7.56
CA ASP A 397 -20.61 -8.18 7.38
C ASP A 397 -21.26 -8.63 8.69
N GLN A 398 -20.51 -9.33 9.55
CA GLN A 398 -20.98 -9.75 10.88
C GLN A 398 -21.17 -8.58 11.84
N LEU A 399 -20.30 -7.57 11.76
CA LEU A 399 -20.42 -6.35 12.58
C LEU A 399 -21.51 -5.40 12.06
N ALA A 400 -21.95 -5.58 10.80
CA ALA A 400 -22.82 -4.66 10.07
C ALA A 400 -22.32 -3.20 10.16
N ASN A 401 -21.00 -3.01 10.10
CA ASN A 401 -20.34 -1.71 10.27
C ASN A 401 -18.87 -1.81 9.80
N CYS A 402 -18.18 -0.67 9.78
CA CYS A 402 -16.74 -0.53 9.50
C CYS A 402 -16.32 -0.85 8.05
N GLU A 403 -17.27 -0.92 7.11
CA GLU A 403 -16.97 -1.09 5.70
C GLU A 403 -16.21 0.11 5.13
N ASP A 404 -16.51 1.31 5.63
CA ASP A 404 -15.84 2.57 5.32
C ASP A 404 -14.39 2.61 5.86
N ILE A 405 -14.17 2.11 7.09
CA ILE A 405 -12.85 1.95 7.69
C ILE A 405 -12.03 0.99 6.84
N LEU A 406 -12.58 -0.18 6.50
CA LEU A 406 -11.89 -1.16 5.67
C LEU A 406 -11.53 -0.60 4.28
N MET A 407 -12.42 0.20 3.67
CA MET A 407 -12.12 0.90 2.42
C MET A 407 -10.97 1.90 2.58
N ASN A 408 -10.93 2.67 3.68
CA ASN A 408 -9.81 3.59 3.94
C ASN A 408 -8.48 2.84 4.15
N PHE A 409 -8.50 1.69 4.85
CA PHE A 409 -7.33 0.81 4.97
C PHE A 409 -6.87 0.30 3.61
N LEU A 410 -7.80 -0.15 2.76
CA LEU A 410 -7.48 -0.62 1.41
C LEU A 410 -6.82 0.49 0.58
N VAL A 411 -7.47 1.65 0.44
CA VAL A 411 -6.96 2.74 -0.40
C VAL A 411 -5.62 3.27 0.11
N SER A 412 -5.47 3.46 1.42
CA SER A 412 -4.20 3.93 2.01
C SER A 412 -3.09 2.88 1.92
N ALA A 413 -3.40 1.58 2.04
CA ALA A 413 -2.43 0.51 1.88
C ALA A 413 -1.90 0.44 0.44
N VAL A 414 -2.77 0.67 -0.56
CA VAL A 414 -2.41 0.66 -1.98
C VAL A 414 -1.63 1.91 -2.36
N THR A 415 -2.15 3.10 -2.03
CA THR A 415 -1.59 4.37 -2.52
C THR A 415 -0.46 4.92 -1.68
N LYS A 416 -0.41 4.56 -0.38
CA LYS A 416 0.40 5.23 0.63
C LYS A 416 0.09 6.73 0.80
N LEU A 417 -1.10 7.16 0.37
CA LEU A 417 -1.55 8.55 0.47
C LEU A 417 -2.74 8.67 1.44
N PRO A 418 -2.88 9.80 2.17
CA PRO A 418 -4.02 10.03 3.05
C PRO A 418 -5.31 10.29 2.23
N PRO A 419 -6.51 10.28 2.81
CA PRO A 419 -7.71 10.76 2.12
C PRO A 419 -7.77 12.31 2.08
N ILE A 420 -8.69 12.88 1.29
CA ILE A 420 -8.91 14.32 1.17
C ILE A 420 -10.28 14.67 1.73
N LYS A 421 -10.30 15.52 2.75
CA LYS A 421 -11.54 16.09 3.30
C LYS A 421 -11.91 17.36 2.55
N VAL A 422 -13.15 17.43 2.07
CA VAL A 422 -13.79 18.66 1.59
C VAL A 422 -14.75 19.22 2.65
N THR A 423 -14.97 20.54 2.63
CA THR A 423 -15.86 21.21 3.59
C THR A 423 -17.21 21.52 2.96
N GLN A 424 -18.28 21.25 3.69
CA GLN A 424 -19.62 21.73 3.33
C GLN A 424 -19.67 23.26 3.38
N LYS A 425 -20.57 23.86 2.59
CA LYS A 425 -20.74 25.32 2.60
C LYS A 425 -21.24 25.75 3.97
N LYS A 426 -20.45 26.54 4.70
CA LYS A 426 -20.92 27.18 5.93
C LYS A 426 -22.05 28.15 5.56
N GLN A 427 -23.26 27.88 6.02
CA GLN A 427 -24.31 28.89 6.06
C GLN A 427 -23.93 29.89 7.16
N TYR A 428 -23.32 31.01 6.78
CA TYR A 428 -23.26 32.15 7.69
C TYR A 428 -24.70 32.61 7.90
N LYS A 429 -25.23 32.40 9.12
CA LYS A 429 -26.39 33.19 9.54
C LYS A 429 -25.89 34.63 9.55
N GLU A 430 -26.36 35.43 8.60
CA GLU A 430 -26.32 36.89 8.76
C GLU A 430 -27.11 37.17 10.03
N THR A 431 -26.40 37.40 11.14
CA THR A 431 -26.99 38.03 12.30
C THR A 431 -27.45 39.39 11.79
N MET A 432 -28.74 39.54 11.55
CA MET A 432 -29.35 40.83 11.28
C MET A 432 -29.01 41.73 12.46
N MET A 433 -27.95 42.52 12.32
CA MET A 433 -27.77 43.74 13.09
C MET A 433 -28.82 44.71 12.55
N GLY A 434 -30.04 44.55 13.09
CA GLY A 434 -31.09 45.54 12.94
C GLY A 434 -30.58 46.88 13.46
N GLN A 435 -30.73 47.88 12.60
CA GLN A 435 -30.49 49.30 12.86
C GLN A 435 -31.32 49.83 14.03
#